data_AF-W5MSG4-F1
#
_entry.id   AF-W5MSG4-F1
#
_cell.length_a   1.000
_cell.length_b   1.000
_cell.length_c   1.000
_cell.angle_alpha   90.00
_cell.angle_beta   90.00
_cell.angle_gamma   90.00
#
_symmetry.space_group_name_H-M   'P 1'
#
loop_
_entity.id
_entity.type
_entity.pdbx_description
1 polymer ?
#
loop_
_entity_poly.entity_id
_entity_poly.type
_entity_poly.pdbx_seq_one_letter_code
_entity_poly.pdbx_strand_id
1 'polypeptide(L)'
;MAQRSSPSEDLIEFWLDKAVEWGQATTFTSQQDVCLHLQKLRTFLQQLCQKLQTMNTTVAMRTFPLVGQLFGRLCWNPYVIADEESQRTLLQCLWCLYSAEPQNTVELKANDWLWNLLCHLISEEDKSAASTSLQTLSCIPEELHSNLVKDESAIMEFTCLRGYSLYNFFRPLSDRLHSLSVLCLPLVTHPEAAPLIGTLLLCPEFGHNGALSAEFLEAVGKAVLEKKLVLDEPEVMSLWLRCLPSLEKATLHLIDSLVSNESLLPQDMEHLMMDSLLPKASAYHAPIFLTVKDIFRQMLLESSENTPVQSIIRLFTRCFVQSLLLEDMQERLPLKVFFPHHPQSLVMALLKLPSEVPSHVWEEHLKWISWTLRNVVEVEELTGCGNRLAFRSHYRLFENWFLLVQCGDWVDVAAQHLTASDSETSGALLWLLAFYHHPNNESQQRSESLAVARGVCDHLKSLFASAPPTAAHLETLLSLAATDSQQCRTPHLIDQLAVNFVVFSEGGNAVAKEVVRAMMHWSSRKVVSALKAGIEHRLNRYGLMDFKAHSRLKIMQEVLQEQ
;
A
#
# COMPACT_ATOMS: atom_id res chain seq x y z
N MET A 1 2.40 42.89 55.41
CA MET A 1 3.02 41.68 55.95
C MET A 1 1.95 40.59 56.04
N ALA A 2 1.99 39.61 55.15
CA ALA A 2 1.29 38.34 55.28
C ALA A 2 2.35 37.27 55.09
N GLN A 3 2.70 36.58 56.18
CA GLN A 3 3.65 35.47 56.17
C GLN A 3 3.10 34.38 55.24
N ARG A 4 3.84 34.04 54.18
CA ARG A 4 3.62 32.82 53.42
C ARG A 4 3.96 31.64 54.33
N SER A 5 2.95 31.13 55.03
CA SER A 5 3.05 29.90 55.79
C SER A 5 3.36 28.75 54.85
N SER A 6 4.54 28.15 54.98
CA SER A 6 4.84 26.86 54.35
C SER A 6 3.84 25.81 54.83
N PRO A 7 3.39 24.86 53.98
CA PRO A 7 2.61 23.74 54.48
C PRO A 7 3.47 22.98 55.50
N SER A 8 3.00 22.98 56.75
CA SER A 8 3.54 22.18 57.85
C SER A 8 3.05 20.75 57.73
N GLU A 9 3.75 19.81 58.36
CA GLU A 9 3.34 18.40 58.45
C GLU A 9 1.92 18.29 59.05
N ASP A 10 1.61 19.13 60.05
CA ASP A 10 0.28 19.27 60.66
C ASP A 10 -0.86 19.59 59.67
N LEU A 11 -0.57 20.31 58.57
CA LEU A 11 -1.56 20.63 57.54
C LEU A 11 -1.82 19.45 56.60
N ILE A 12 -0.81 18.61 56.35
CA ILE A 12 -0.98 17.38 55.57
C ILE A 12 -1.81 16.37 56.36
N GLU A 13 -1.54 16.23 57.66
CA GLU A 13 -2.34 15.38 58.55
C GLU A 13 -3.80 15.85 58.60
N PHE A 14 -4.04 17.15 58.77
CA PHE A 14 -5.40 17.71 58.72
C PHE A 14 -6.15 17.36 57.42
N TRP A 15 -5.50 17.53 56.26
CA TRP A 15 -6.14 17.23 54.98
C TRP A 15 -6.29 15.72 54.73
N LEU A 16 -5.39 14.91 55.28
CA LEU A 16 -5.50 13.45 55.21
C LEU A 16 -6.67 12.97 56.04
N ASP A 17 -6.83 13.45 57.27
CA ASP A 17 -7.97 13.14 58.13
C ASP A 17 -9.29 13.55 57.45
N LYS A 18 -9.31 14.74 56.83
CA LYS A 18 -10.45 15.19 56.01
C LYS A 18 -10.71 14.27 54.82
N ALA A 19 -9.68 13.88 54.07
CA ALA A 19 -9.85 12.95 52.95
C ALA A 19 -10.33 11.56 53.39
N VAL A 20 -9.97 11.12 54.60
CA VAL A 20 -10.46 9.89 55.21
C VAL A 20 -11.93 10.02 55.62
N GLU A 21 -12.32 11.12 56.26
CA GLU A 21 -13.71 11.44 56.61
C GLU A 21 -14.62 11.51 55.38
N TRP A 22 -14.10 12.09 54.29
CA TRP A 22 -14.85 12.22 53.05
C TRP A 22 -15.02 10.89 52.33
N GLY A 23 -13.98 10.03 52.31
CA GLY A 23 -14.01 8.77 51.56
C GLY A 23 -14.47 8.97 50.11
N GLN A 24 -15.39 8.13 49.64
CA GLN A 24 -16.07 8.28 48.34
C GLN A 24 -17.24 9.30 48.35
N ALA A 25 -17.43 10.04 49.45
CA ALA A 25 -18.49 11.01 49.66
C ALA A 25 -19.92 10.44 49.47
N THR A 26 -20.19 9.28 50.07
CA THR A 26 -21.47 8.55 49.94
C THR A 26 -22.59 9.08 50.84
N THR A 27 -22.28 9.98 51.78
CA THR A 27 -23.27 10.57 52.71
C THR A 27 -23.45 12.07 52.45
N PHE A 28 -24.68 12.59 52.57
CA PHE A 28 -24.97 14.01 52.32
C PHE A 28 -24.12 14.97 53.16
N THR A 29 -23.83 14.60 54.42
CA THR A 29 -22.96 15.38 55.31
C THR A 29 -21.51 15.45 54.80
N SER A 30 -20.97 14.33 54.29
CA SER A 30 -19.64 14.30 53.68
C SER A 30 -19.57 15.12 52.39
N GLN A 31 -20.61 15.07 51.56
CA GLN A 31 -20.69 15.85 50.31
C GLN A 31 -20.72 17.35 50.56
N GLN A 32 -21.52 17.78 51.54
CA GLN A 32 -21.59 19.18 51.94
C GLN A 32 -20.27 19.68 52.53
N ASP A 33 -19.60 18.84 53.35
CA ASP A 33 -18.30 19.18 53.94
C ASP A 33 -17.20 19.34 52.86
N VAL A 34 -17.16 18.46 51.85
CA VAL A 34 -16.23 18.59 50.71
C VAL A 34 -16.43 19.93 50.00
N CYS A 35 -17.67 20.27 49.63
CA CYS A 35 -17.98 21.52 48.93
C CYS A 35 -17.57 22.77 49.73
N LEU A 36 -17.75 22.75 51.06
CA LEU A 36 -17.36 23.87 51.94
C LEU A 36 -15.84 24.04 52.05
N HIS A 37 -15.07 22.96 51.91
CA HIS A 37 -13.63 22.95 52.10
C HIS A 37 -12.85 23.02 50.78
N LEU A 38 -13.51 22.89 49.64
CA LEU A 38 -12.88 22.75 48.32
C LEU A 38 -11.96 23.92 47.95
N GLN A 39 -12.37 25.17 48.20
CA GLN A 39 -11.53 26.35 47.94
C GLN A 39 -10.27 26.38 48.82
N LYS A 40 -10.38 25.93 50.08
CA LYS A 40 -9.26 25.84 51.01
C LYS A 40 -8.31 24.71 50.61
N LEU A 41 -8.85 23.58 50.16
CA LEU A 41 -8.10 22.45 49.63
C LEU A 41 -7.30 22.87 48.40
N ARG A 42 -7.92 23.59 47.46
CA ARG A 42 -7.24 24.11 46.26
C ARG A 42 -6.05 25.00 46.62
N THR A 43 -6.26 25.94 47.55
CA THR A 43 -5.20 26.85 48.02
C THR A 43 -4.04 26.07 48.65
N PHE A 44 -4.35 25.03 49.42
CA PHE A 44 -3.36 24.14 50.01
C PHE A 44 -2.60 23.33 48.95
N LEU A 45 -3.29 22.72 47.99
CA LEU A 45 -2.67 21.94 46.90
C LEU A 45 -1.74 22.83 46.06
N GLN A 46 -2.10 24.09 45.80
CA GLN A 46 -1.23 25.03 45.09
C GLN A 46 0.05 25.34 45.87
N GLN A 47 -0.05 25.57 47.18
CA GLN A 47 1.11 25.80 48.05
C GLN A 47 2.00 24.57 48.15
N LEU A 48 1.40 23.37 48.21
CA LEU A 48 2.11 22.11 48.26
C LEU A 48 2.82 21.82 46.92
N CYS A 49 2.15 22.04 45.80
CA CYS A 49 2.71 21.91 44.45
C CYS A 49 3.97 22.77 44.28
N GLN A 50 3.89 24.06 44.64
CA GLN A 50 5.05 24.97 44.56
C GLN A 50 6.25 24.48 45.37
N LYS A 51 6.01 23.81 46.51
CA LYS A 51 7.07 23.27 47.35
C LYS A 51 7.63 21.97 46.76
N LEU A 52 6.77 21.09 46.26
CA LEU A 52 7.18 19.84 45.62
C LEU A 52 8.02 20.07 44.35
N GLN A 53 7.70 21.09 43.56
CA GLN A 53 8.48 21.47 42.36
C GLN A 53 9.95 21.81 42.65
N THR A 54 10.28 22.19 43.89
CA THR A 54 11.65 22.55 44.30
C THR A 54 12.48 21.36 44.77
N MET A 55 11.90 20.15 44.81
CA MET A 55 12.51 18.96 45.39
C MET A 55 12.38 17.76 44.44
N ASN A 56 13.31 16.81 44.51
CA ASN A 56 13.15 15.53 43.82
C ASN A 56 12.25 14.58 44.62
N THR A 57 11.70 13.55 43.96
CA THR A 57 10.74 12.60 44.56
C THR A 57 11.25 11.98 45.85
N THR A 58 12.54 11.62 45.92
CA THR A 58 13.13 11.02 47.12
C THR A 58 13.15 11.97 48.31
N VAL A 59 13.47 13.24 48.09
CA VAL A 59 13.45 14.28 49.14
C VAL A 59 12.01 14.64 49.51
N ALA A 60 11.11 14.70 48.53
CA ALA A 60 9.69 14.96 48.76
C ALA A 60 9.05 13.89 49.66
N MET A 61 9.30 12.60 49.38
CA MET A 61 8.77 11.48 50.19
C MET A 61 9.36 11.40 51.60
N ARG A 62 10.56 11.94 51.82
CA ARG A 62 11.15 12.06 53.16
C ARG A 62 10.62 13.27 53.93
N THR A 63 10.40 14.38 53.22
CA THR A 63 9.93 15.64 53.82
C THR A 63 8.43 15.57 54.12
N PHE A 64 7.68 14.79 53.34
CA PHE A 64 6.24 14.62 53.48
C PHE A 64 5.85 13.14 53.34
N PRO A 65 6.06 12.31 54.38
CA PRO A 65 5.83 10.86 54.29
C PRO A 65 4.39 10.47 53.92
N LEU A 66 3.42 11.32 54.27
CA LEU A 66 1.99 11.07 54.05
C LEU A 66 1.46 11.63 52.72
N VAL A 67 2.29 12.32 51.93
CA VAL A 67 1.83 13.02 50.71
C VAL A 67 1.21 12.09 49.67
N GLY A 68 1.81 10.91 49.48
CA GLY A 68 1.29 9.90 48.55
C GLY A 68 -0.08 9.36 49.00
N GLN A 69 -0.27 9.14 50.31
CA GLN A 69 -1.56 8.69 50.83
C GLN A 69 -2.64 9.74 50.66
N LEU A 70 -2.32 11.01 50.92
CA LEU A 70 -3.24 12.12 50.73
C LEU A 70 -3.70 12.24 49.27
N PHE A 71 -2.77 12.30 48.33
CA PHE A 71 -3.13 12.41 46.90
C PHE A 71 -3.89 11.17 46.42
N GLY A 72 -3.46 9.99 46.85
CA GLY A 72 -4.19 8.75 46.60
C GLY A 72 -5.65 8.85 47.03
N ARG A 73 -5.95 9.35 48.23
CA ARG A 73 -7.34 9.47 48.70
C ARG A 73 -8.14 10.55 47.98
N LEU A 74 -7.53 11.69 47.67
CA LEU A 74 -8.17 12.78 46.94
C LEU A 74 -8.55 12.36 45.51
N CYS A 75 -7.73 11.53 44.87
CA CYS A 75 -8.02 10.97 43.55
C CYS A 75 -9.20 10.01 43.51
N TRP A 76 -9.63 9.48 44.66
CA TRP A 76 -10.79 8.59 44.77
C TRP A 76 -12.05 9.33 45.26
N ASN A 77 -11.98 10.66 45.40
CA ASN A 77 -13.12 11.47 45.79
C ASN A 77 -13.78 12.13 44.57
N PRO A 78 -15.04 11.81 44.25
CA PRO A 78 -15.70 12.25 43.02
C PRO A 78 -15.91 13.77 42.96
N TYR A 79 -16.07 14.44 44.10
CA TYR A 79 -16.30 15.89 44.15
C TYR A 79 -15.00 16.70 44.00
N VAL A 80 -13.88 16.15 44.46
CA VAL A 80 -12.55 16.76 44.26
C VAL A 80 -12.11 16.61 42.81
N ILE A 81 -12.39 15.47 42.18
CA ILE A 81 -12.07 15.22 40.76
C ILE A 81 -13.05 15.91 39.81
N ALA A 82 -14.30 16.12 40.20
CA ALA A 82 -15.27 16.87 39.39
C ALA A 82 -14.99 18.38 39.35
N ASP A 83 -14.26 18.95 40.32
CA ASP A 83 -13.81 20.33 40.27
C ASP A 83 -12.55 20.48 39.42
N GLU A 84 -12.70 21.12 38.27
CA GLU A 84 -11.64 21.24 37.25
C GLU A 84 -10.35 21.89 37.78
N GLU A 85 -10.45 22.92 38.63
CA GLU A 85 -9.29 23.61 39.18
C GLU A 85 -8.54 22.78 40.24
N SER A 86 -9.29 22.06 41.09
CA SER A 86 -8.72 21.17 42.09
C SER A 86 -8.12 19.92 41.45
N GLN A 87 -8.80 19.33 40.46
CA GLN A 87 -8.30 18.21 39.67
C GLN A 87 -6.98 18.57 38.96
N ARG A 88 -6.94 19.71 38.27
CA ARG A 88 -5.73 20.20 37.60
C ARG A 88 -4.57 20.39 38.57
N THR A 89 -4.83 21.02 39.72
CA THR A 89 -3.78 21.26 40.73
C THR A 89 -3.29 19.95 41.37
N LEU A 90 -4.20 18.99 41.59
CA LEU A 90 -3.88 17.66 42.12
C LEU A 90 -3.00 16.86 41.16
N LEU A 91 -3.34 16.86 39.87
CA LEU A 91 -2.53 16.23 38.82
C LEU A 91 -1.13 16.85 38.73
N GLN A 92 -1.02 18.18 38.85
CA GLN A 92 0.28 18.85 38.92
C GLN A 92 1.10 18.40 40.12
N CYS A 93 0.47 18.23 41.29
CA CYS A 93 1.15 17.73 42.49
C CYS A 93 1.66 16.28 42.31
N LEU A 94 0.85 15.42 41.69
CA LEU A 94 1.22 14.05 41.36
C LEU A 94 2.41 14.01 40.40
N TRP A 95 2.41 14.89 39.40
CA TRP A 95 3.52 15.01 38.45
C TRP A 95 4.82 15.47 39.10
N CYS A 96 4.75 16.31 40.14
CA CYS A 96 5.95 16.70 40.90
C CYS A 96 6.62 15.52 41.63
N LEU A 97 5.91 14.40 41.79
CA LEU A 97 6.45 13.17 42.37
C LEU A 97 6.94 12.18 41.31
N TYR A 98 6.75 12.47 40.02
CA TYR A 98 7.26 11.66 38.92
C TYR A 98 8.75 11.94 38.67
N SER A 99 9.52 10.88 38.46
CA SER A 99 10.95 10.96 38.09
C SER A 99 11.17 10.38 36.70
N ALA A 100 11.64 11.20 35.76
CA ALA A 100 11.90 10.77 34.37
C ALA A 100 13.04 9.73 34.27
N GLU A 101 14.05 9.83 35.13
CA GLU A 101 15.16 8.88 35.24
C GLU A 101 15.26 8.38 36.69
N PRO A 102 14.49 7.36 37.08
CA PRO A 102 14.44 6.90 38.47
C PRO A 102 15.78 6.26 38.86
N GLN A 103 16.49 6.88 39.82
CA GLN A 103 17.82 6.45 40.25
C GLN A 103 17.76 5.49 41.45
N ASN A 104 16.59 5.31 42.06
CA ASN A 104 16.42 4.48 43.24
C ASN A 104 15.05 3.80 43.30
N THR A 105 14.92 2.85 44.25
CA THR A 105 13.73 2.02 44.43
C THR A 105 12.51 2.79 44.92
N VAL A 106 12.68 3.97 45.53
CA VAL A 106 11.57 4.83 45.97
C VAL A 106 10.95 5.52 44.77
N GLU A 107 11.78 6.05 43.87
CA GLU A 107 11.34 6.68 42.62
C GLU A 107 10.67 5.69 41.67
N LEU A 108 11.20 4.47 41.56
CA LEU A 108 10.55 3.40 40.78
C LEU A 108 9.15 3.07 41.32
N LYS A 109 9.01 2.90 42.64
CA LYS A 109 7.71 2.61 43.27
C LYS A 109 6.74 3.79 43.21
N ALA A 110 7.25 5.02 43.30
CA ALA A 110 6.44 6.22 43.16
C ALA A 110 5.87 6.33 41.74
N ASN A 111 6.68 6.13 40.71
CA ASN A 111 6.23 6.13 39.32
C ASN A 111 5.18 5.03 39.06
N ASP A 112 5.41 3.80 39.55
CA ASP A 112 4.46 2.69 39.42
C ASP A 112 3.11 3.00 40.11
N TRP A 113 3.15 3.55 41.33
CA TRP A 113 1.96 3.97 42.05
C TRP A 113 1.20 5.11 41.35
N LEU A 114 1.91 6.14 40.86
CA LEU A 114 1.33 7.25 40.10
C LEU A 114 0.60 6.76 38.86
N TRP A 115 1.19 5.79 38.16
CA TRP A 115 0.61 5.25 36.93
C TRP A 115 -0.68 4.46 37.19
N ASN A 116 -0.70 3.65 38.25
CA ASN A 116 -1.90 2.95 38.71
C ASN A 116 -3.03 3.94 39.08
N LEU A 117 -2.68 5.06 39.71
CA LEU A 117 -3.64 6.08 40.11
C LEU A 117 -4.21 6.86 38.91
N LEU A 118 -3.36 7.21 37.93
CA LEU A 118 -3.80 7.88 36.69
C LEU A 118 -4.69 6.96 35.84
N CYS A 119 -4.36 5.67 35.76
CA CYS A 119 -5.21 4.69 35.10
C CYS A 119 -6.60 4.59 35.74
N HIS A 120 -6.70 4.70 37.07
CA HIS A 120 -7.99 4.75 37.76
C HIS A 120 -8.80 6.00 37.40
N LEU A 121 -8.18 7.17 37.34
CA LEU A 121 -8.86 8.43 36.97
C LEU A 121 -9.38 8.45 35.53
N ILE A 122 -8.76 7.68 34.65
CA ILE A 122 -9.11 7.58 33.22
C ILE A 122 -10.13 6.45 32.96
N SER A 123 -10.19 5.43 33.81
CA SER A 123 -11.12 4.29 33.66
C SER A 123 -12.52 4.67 34.12
N GLU A 124 -13.49 4.77 33.21
CA GLU A 124 -14.92 5.01 33.48
C GLU A 124 -15.66 3.82 34.17
N GLU A 125 -14.99 3.00 34.97
CA GLU A 125 -15.63 1.88 35.68
C GLU A 125 -15.92 2.26 37.14
N ASP A 126 -16.95 3.11 37.32
CA ASP A 126 -17.94 3.09 38.43
C ASP A 126 -18.75 4.40 38.49
N LYS A 127 -19.43 4.77 37.38
CA LYS A 127 -20.51 5.77 37.43
C LYS A 127 -21.86 5.13 37.77
N SER A 128 -21.94 4.24 38.75
CA SER A 128 -23.21 3.73 39.28
C SER A 128 -23.65 4.53 40.52
N ALA A 129 -23.92 5.83 40.35
CA ALA A 129 -24.75 6.65 41.25
C ALA A 129 -24.94 8.11 40.81
N ALA A 130 -24.44 8.53 39.63
CA ALA A 130 -24.61 9.90 39.12
C ALA A 130 -25.08 9.93 37.66
N SER A 131 -25.93 8.98 37.27
CA SER A 131 -26.58 8.92 35.95
C SER A 131 -27.71 9.95 35.77
N THR A 132 -27.52 11.17 36.28
CA THR A 132 -28.47 12.29 36.10
C THR A 132 -27.83 13.57 35.60
N SER A 133 -26.54 13.53 35.22
CA SER A 133 -25.83 14.69 34.66
C SER A 133 -25.25 14.43 33.24
N LEU A 134 -25.48 13.25 32.68
CA LEU A 134 -25.02 12.85 31.34
C LEU A 134 -26.03 13.19 30.21
N GLN A 135 -26.69 14.34 30.30
CA GLN A 135 -27.45 14.92 29.19
C GLN A 135 -27.02 16.35 28.83
N THR A 136 -25.89 16.84 29.36
CA THR A 136 -25.44 18.22 29.12
C THR A 136 -24.01 18.34 28.60
N LEU A 137 -23.32 17.24 28.27
CA LEU A 137 -21.97 17.27 27.69
C LEU A 137 -21.88 16.45 26.39
N SER A 138 -22.89 16.57 25.53
CA SER A 138 -22.76 16.32 24.09
C SER A 138 -21.96 17.43 23.36
N CYS A 139 -21.11 18.14 24.07
CA CYS A 139 -20.24 19.19 23.54
C CYS A 139 -18.84 18.98 24.15
N ILE A 140 -18.04 18.12 23.52
CA ILE A 140 -16.58 18.22 23.64
C ILE A 140 -16.18 19.32 22.64
N PRO A 141 -15.73 20.50 23.09
CA PRO A 141 -15.42 21.59 22.17
C PRO A 141 -14.15 21.27 21.37
N GLU A 142 -14.12 21.70 20.12
CA GLU A 142 -12.99 21.70 19.18
C GLU A 142 -11.67 22.28 19.78
N GLU A 143 -11.78 23.00 20.89
CA GLU A 143 -10.65 23.62 21.63
C GLU A 143 -9.73 22.58 22.30
N LEU A 144 -10.23 21.46 22.83
CA LEU A 144 -9.40 20.41 23.46
C LEU A 144 -8.53 19.69 22.43
N HIS A 145 -9.06 19.45 21.23
CA HIS A 145 -8.32 18.90 20.10
C HIS A 145 -7.28 19.88 19.57
N SER A 146 -7.58 21.19 19.58
CA SER A 146 -6.62 22.22 19.16
C SER A 146 -5.46 22.43 20.14
N ASN A 147 -5.65 22.13 21.44
CA ASN A 147 -4.63 22.31 22.46
C ASN A 147 -3.66 21.12 22.55
N LEU A 148 -4.12 19.89 22.28
CA LEU A 148 -3.27 18.69 22.14
C LEU A 148 -2.30 18.77 20.96
N VAL A 149 -2.69 19.51 19.92
CA VAL A 149 -1.96 19.64 18.67
C VAL A 149 -0.93 20.79 18.70
N LYS A 150 -1.10 21.76 19.60
CA LYS A 150 -0.25 22.97 19.69
C LYS A 150 0.97 22.83 20.61
N ASP A 151 1.01 21.83 21.47
CA ASP A 151 2.15 21.60 22.37
C ASP A 151 3.07 20.52 21.78
N GLU A 152 4.21 20.94 21.19
CA GLU A 152 5.31 20.03 20.80
C GLU A 152 5.76 19.12 21.96
N SER A 153 5.49 19.51 23.21
CA SER A 153 5.75 18.69 24.40
C SER A 153 4.81 17.50 24.57
N ALA A 154 3.57 17.54 24.06
CA ALA A 154 2.63 16.40 24.11
C ALA A 154 3.04 15.31 23.10
N ILE A 155 3.58 15.72 21.95
CA ILE A 155 4.18 14.84 20.94
C ILE A 155 5.48 14.21 21.49
N MET A 156 6.25 14.96 22.29
CA MET A 156 7.41 14.47 23.06
C MET A 156 7.03 13.48 24.17
N GLU A 157 5.91 13.74 24.87
CA GLU A 157 5.29 12.85 25.88
C GLU A 157 4.89 11.50 25.26
N PHE A 158 4.40 11.53 24.01
CA PHE A 158 4.08 10.33 23.24
C PHE A 158 5.34 9.62 22.69
N THR A 159 6.38 10.36 22.29
CA THR A 159 7.65 9.75 21.84
C THR A 159 8.48 9.19 22.99
N CYS A 160 8.25 9.60 24.25
CA CYS A 160 8.83 8.92 25.42
C CYS A 160 8.32 7.48 25.59
N LEU A 161 7.13 7.13 25.07
CA LEU A 161 6.65 5.74 24.98
C LEU A 161 7.50 4.86 24.06
N ARG A 162 8.35 5.46 23.22
CA ARG A 162 9.33 4.75 22.37
C ARG A 162 10.50 4.19 23.20
N GLY A 163 10.69 4.67 24.44
CA GLY A 163 11.94 4.48 25.20
C GLY A 163 11.93 3.43 26.30
N TYR A 164 10.82 3.20 27.02
CA TYR A 164 10.86 2.32 28.20
C TYR A 164 9.62 1.41 28.30
N SER A 165 9.88 0.12 28.07
CA SER A 165 9.10 -1.03 28.56
C SER A 165 7.77 -1.36 27.85
N LEU A 166 7.88 -1.89 26.63
CA LEU A 166 6.92 -2.84 26.05
C LEU A 166 6.88 -4.21 26.79
N TYR A 167 7.60 -4.34 27.89
CA TYR A 167 7.69 -5.55 28.69
C TYR A 167 7.37 -5.21 30.16
N ASN A 168 6.09 -4.98 30.49
CA ASN A 168 5.45 -5.59 31.67
C ASN A 168 4.06 -5.00 32.04
N PHE A 169 3.09 -5.92 32.03
CA PHE A 169 1.96 -6.14 32.97
C PHE A 169 0.61 -5.37 32.93
N PHE A 170 -0.44 -6.20 32.72
CA PHE A 170 -1.81 -6.23 33.27
C PHE A 170 -2.91 -5.21 32.84
N ARG A 171 -3.05 -4.98 31.54
CA ARG A 171 -4.27 -5.13 30.69
C ARG A 171 -3.71 -5.46 29.28
N PRO A 172 -4.41 -6.14 28.35
CA PRO A 172 -3.85 -6.34 27.01
C PRO A 172 -3.48 -4.98 26.43
N LEU A 173 -2.20 -4.76 26.08
CA LEU A 173 -1.73 -3.55 25.40
C LEU A 173 -2.60 -3.21 24.17
N SER A 174 -3.15 -4.25 23.56
CA SER A 174 -4.19 -4.21 22.53
C SER A 174 -5.40 -3.34 22.88
N ASP A 175 -5.93 -3.42 24.11
CA ASP A 175 -7.14 -2.67 24.50
C ASP A 175 -6.84 -1.16 24.60
N ARG A 176 -5.63 -0.80 25.07
CA ARG A 176 -5.19 0.60 25.17
C ARG A 176 -4.93 1.19 23.79
N LEU A 177 -4.26 0.45 22.91
CA LEU A 177 -4.03 0.86 21.53
C LEU A 177 -5.37 1.03 20.78
N HIS A 178 -6.35 0.17 21.05
CA HIS A 178 -7.68 0.27 20.48
C HIS A 178 -8.44 1.51 20.98
N SER A 179 -8.41 1.80 22.28
CA SER A 179 -9.02 3.03 22.79
C SER A 179 -8.35 4.30 22.22
N LEU A 180 -7.02 4.30 22.10
CA LEU A 180 -6.27 5.42 21.51
C LEU A 180 -6.62 5.61 20.04
N SER A 181 -6.75 4.54 19.25
CA SER A 181 -7.14 4.64 17.85
C SER A 181 -8.54 5.21 17.68
N VAL A 182 -9.49 4.84 18.55
CA VAL A 182 -10.84 5.41 18.58
C VAL A 182 -10.81 6.91 18.92
N LEU A 183 -10.02 7.32 19.91
CA LEU A 183 -9.88 8.73 20.28
C LEU A 183 -9.22 9.58 19.17
N CYS A 184 -8.39 8.97 18.33
CA CYS A 184 -7.75 9.65 17.22
C CYS A 184 -8.64 9.79 15.98
N LEU A 185 -9.83 9.17 15.93
CA LEU A 185 -10.74 9.26 14.78
C LEU A 185 -11.04 10.69 14.31
N PRO A 186 -11.37 11.65 15.21
CA PRO A 186 -11.61 13.05 14.80
C PRO A 186 -10.34 13.76 14.31
N LEU A 187 -9.16 13.27 14.70
CA LEU A 187 -7.86 13.88 14.39
C LEU A 187 -7.33 13.48 13.01
N VAL A 188 -7.86 12.41 12.40
CA VAL A 188 -7.40 11.87 11.11
C VAL A 188 -7.41 12.89 9.97
N THR A 189 -8.30 13.88 10.03
CA THR A 189 -8.40 14.95 9.03
C THR A 189 -7.43 16.12 9.27
N HIS A 190 -6.71 16.14 10.40
CA HIS A 190 -5.79 17.21 10.78
C HIS A 190 -4.33 16.80 10.45
N PRO A 191 -3.63 17.53 9.58
CA PRO A 191 -2.26 17.17 9.16
C PRO A 191 -1.25 17.19 10.33
N GLU A 192 -1.51 18.02 11.35
CA GLU A 192 -0.68 18.14 12.53
C GLU A 192 -0.69 16.87 13.40
N ALA A 193 -1.71 16.00 13.24
CA ALA A 193 -1.79 14.71 13.92
C ALA A 193 -1.02 13.59 13.20
N ALA A 194 -0.41 13.86 12.03
CA ALA A 194 0.31 12.85 11.24
C ALA A 194 1.40 12.09 12.04
N PRO A 195 2.27 12.74 12.85
CA PRO A 195 3.28 12.02 13.62
C PRO A 195 2.70 11.04 14.66
N LEU A 196 1.57 11.41 15.27
CA LEU A 196 0.85 10.55 16.22
C LEU A 196 0.23 9.35 15.50
N ILE A 197 -0.45 9.59 14.38
CA ILE A 197 -1.08 8.55 13.56
C ILE A 197 -0.01 7.58 13.03
N GLY A 198 1.08 8.11 12.49
CA GLY A 198 2.23 7.34 12.02
C GLY A 198 2.82 6.45 13.11
N THR A 199 3.00 7.00 14.32
CA THR A 199 3.47 6.23 15.48
C THR A 199 2.53 5.08 15.84
N LEU A 200 1.21 5.33 15.85
CA LEU A 200 0.21 4.28 16.12
C LEU A 200 0.25 3.17 15.06
N LEU A 201 0.44 3.52 13.79
CA LEU A 201 0.57 2.55 12.70
C LEU A 201 1.84 1.70 12.82
N LEU A 202 2.94 2.25 13.34
CA LEU A 202 4.20 1.50 13.51
C LEU A 202 4.25 0.65 14.79
N CYS A 203 3.29 0.81 15.72
CA CYS A 203 3.23 0.03 16.97
C CYS A 203 3.05 -1.47 16.69
N PRO A 204 3.96 -2.36 17.13
CA PRO A 204 3.88 -3.79 16.84
C PRO A 204 2.55 -4.42 17.28
N GLU A 205 2.04 -5.38 16.48
CA GLU A 205 0.83 -6.12 16.84
C GLU A 205 1.13 -7.13 17.96
N PHE A 206 0.36 -7.06 19.04
CA PHE A 206 0.46 -7.99 20.16
C PHE A 206 -0.81 -8.85 20.24
N GLY A 207 -0.74 -10.08 19.70
CA GLY A 207 -1.78 -11.10 19.85
C GLY A 207 -2.76 -11.23 18.67
N HIS A 208 -3.83 -12.00 18.87
CA HIS A 208 -4.79 -12.42 17.83
C HIS A 208 -5.95 -11.44 17.57
N ASN A 209 -6.09 -10.39 18.38
CA ASN A 209 -7.06 -9.30 18.15
C ASN A 209 -6.31 -8.07 17.64
N GLY A 210 -6.74 -7.51 16.50
CA GLY A 210 -6.14 -6.31 15.94
C GLY A 210 -6.10 -5.19 16.97
N ALA A 211 -4.89 -4.73 17.29
CA ALA A 211 -4.67 -3.77 18.37
C ALA A 211 -5.24 -2.37 18.07
N LEU A 212 -5.60 -2.07 16.83
CA LEU A 212 -6.18 -0.80 16.39
C LEU A 212 -7.61 -1.02 15.89
N SER A 213 -8.48 -0.02 16.07
CA SER A 213 -9.86 -0.06 15.57
C SER A 213 -9.91 -0.06 14.04
N ALA A 214 -10.82 -0.85 13.49
CA ALA A 214 -11.01 -0.96 12.04
C ALA A 214 -11.50 0.37 11.44
N GLU A 215 -12.36 1.09 12.16
CA GLU A 215 -12.87 2.40 11.78
C GLU A 215 -11.73 3.43 11.66
N PHE A 216 -10.75 3.36 12.57
CA PHE A 216 -9.59 4.25 12.52
C PHE A 216 -8.71 3.95 11.31
N LEU A 217 -8.38 2.68 11.09
CA LEU A 217 -7.57 2.28 9.94
C LEU A 217 -8.24 2.64 8.60
N GLU A 218 -9.55 2.46 8.50
CA GLU A 218 -10.31 2.86 7.31
C GLU A 218 -10.34 4.39 7.12
N ALA A 219 -10.54 5.15 8.19
CA ALA A 219 -10.52 6.61 8.15
C ALA A 219 -9.14 7.13 7.72
N VAL A 220 -8.06 6.58 8.27
CA VAL A 220 -6.69 6.93 7.91
C VAL A 220 -6.41 6.58 6.45
N GLY A 221 -6.77 5.37 6.01
CA GLY A 221 -6.63 4.96 4.61
C GLY A 221 -7.36 5.89 3.65
N LYS A 222 -8.57 6.32 3.99
CA LYS A 222 -9.30 7.31 3.21
C LYS A 222 -8.60 8.67 3.18
N ALA A 223 -8.14 9.17 4.33
CA ALA A 223 -7.48 10.46 4.42
C ALA A 223 -6.15 10.51 3.65
N VAL A 224 -5.38 9.42 3.67
CA VAL A 224 -4.17 9.25 2.86
C VAL A 224 -4.50 9.24 1.37
N LEU A 225 -5.51 8.47 0.96
CA LEU A 225 -5.93 8.40 -0.45
C LEU A 225 -6.42 9.75 -0.99
N GLU A 226 -7.16 10.51 -0.17
CA GLU A 226 -7.63 11.86 -0.49
C GLU A 226 -6.54 12.95 -0.34
N LYS A 227 -5.28 12.56 -0.02
CA LYS A 227 -4.14 13.47 0.22
C LYS A 227 -4.38 14.52 1.33
N LYS A 228 -5.29 14.24 2.26
CA LYS A 228 -5.56 15.09 3.43
C LYS A 228 -4.57 14.84 4.57
N LEU A 229 -4.04 13.63 4.62
CA LEU A 229 -3.02 13.19 5.56
C LEU A 229 -1.80 12.73 4.78
N VAL A 230 -0.63 13.28 5.12
CA VAL A 230 0.66 12.89 4.54
C VAL A 230 1.40 12.08 5.60
N LEU A 231 1.67 10.82 5.28
CA LEU A 231 2.39 9.89 6.14
C LEU A 231 3.70 9.48 5.45
N ASP A 232 4.68 9.06 6.26
CA ASP A 232 5.93 8.52 5.73
C ASP A 232 5.71 7.13 5.13
N GLU A 233 6.57 6.73 4.20
CA GLU A 233 6.49 5.44 3.49
C GLU A 233 6.28 4.22 4.42
N PRO A 234 7.06 4.00 5.50
CA PRO A 234 6.87 2.84 6.38
C PRO A 234 5.51 2.84 7.09
N GLU A 235 4.93 4.01 7.32
CA GLU A 235 3.63 4.17 8.00
C GLU A 235 2.50 3.74 7.05
N VAL A 236 2.58 4.17 5.78
CA VAL A 236 1.65 3.74 4.72
C VAL A 236 1.74 2.23 4.48
N MET A 237 2.96 1.68 4.43
CA MET A 237 3.16 0.24 4.28
C MET A 237 2.57 -0.54 5.46
N SER A 238 2.78 -0.06 6.70
CA SER A 238 2.19 -0.67 7.89
C SER A 238 0.66 -0.60 7.88
N LEU A 239 0.08 0.51 7.45
CA LEU A 239 -1.36 0.63 7.27
C LEU A 239 -1.91 -0.45 6.32
N TRP A 240 -1.27 -0.67 5.17
CA TRP A 240 -1.70 -1.68 4.20
C TRP A 240 -1.56 -3.12 4.71
N LEU A 241 -0.54 -3.41 5.54
CA LEU A 241 -0.39 -4.72 6.17
C LEU A 241 -1.49 -5.00 7.20
N ARG A 242 -2.04 -3.95 7.85
CA ARG A 242 -3.08 -4.05 8.89
C ARG A 242 -4.50 -3.95 8.35
N CYS A 243 -4.67 -3.24 7.23
CA CYS A 243 -5.98 -2.90 6.67
C CYS A 243 -6.05 -3.26 5.19
N LEU A 244 -6.47 -4.50 4.91
CA LEU A 244 -6.70 -4.98 3.54
C LEU A 244 -7.62 -4.04 2.72
N PRO A 245 -8.76 -3.55 3.24
CA PRO A 245 -9.60 -2.62 2.49
C PRO A 245 -8.88 -1.34 2.06
N SER A 246 -7.91 -0.86 2.85
CA SER A 246 -7.12 0.31 2.48
C SER A 246 -6.18 0.02 1.31
N LEU A 247 -5.55 -1.16 1.29
CA LEU A 247 -4.68 -1.59 0.19
C LEU A 247 -5.49 -1.81 -1.11
N GLU A 248 -6.65 -2.45 -1.00
CA GLU A 248 -7.56 -2.66 -2.13
C GLU A 248 -8.01 -1.33 -2.73
N LYS A 249 -8.46 -0.37 -1.90
CA LYS A 249 -8.85 0.97 -2.36
C LYS A 249 -7.70 1.72 -3.02
N ALA A 250 -6.49 1.65 -2.47
CA ALA A 250 -5.31 2.29 -3.08
C ALA A 250 -4.97 1.69 -4.44
N THR A 251 -5.04 0.36 -4.56
CA THR A 251 -4.79 -0.36 -5.82
C THR A 251 -5.83 -0.02 -6.87
N LEU A 252 -7.11 -0.08 -6.52
CA LEU A 252 -8.21 0.25 -7.43
C LEU A 252 -8.20 1.71 -7.86
N HIS A 253 -7.89 2.64 -6.94
CA HIS A 253 -7.75 4.06 -7.27
C HIS A 253 -6.59 4.31 -8.24
N LEU A 254 -5.46 3.61 -8.09
CA LEU A 254 -4.35 3.71 -9.04
C LEU A 254 -4.76 3.19 -10.43
N ILE A 255 -5.43 2.04 -10.48
CA ILE A 255 -5.93 1.48 -11.74
C ILE A 255 -6.90 2.45 -12.40
N ASP A 256 -7.88 2.96 -11.65
CA ASP A 256 -8.86 3.93 -12.16
C ASP A 256 -8.19 5.21 -12.66
N SER A 257 -7.18 5.70 -11.94
CA SER A 257 -6.38 6.86 -12.36
C SER A 257 -5.60 6.59 -13.65
N LEU A 258 -5.04 5.38 -13.83
CA LEU A 258 -4.29 5.01 -15.03
C LEU A 258 -5.19 4.73 -16.23
N VAL A 259 -6.38 4.17 -16.01
CA VAL A 259 -7.36 3.89 -17.07
C VAL A 259 -8.05 5.18 -17.52
N SER A 260 -8.46 6.04 -16.59
CA SER A 260 -9.20 7.27 -16.88
C SER A 260 -8.36 8.32 -17.62
N ASN A 261 -7.05 8.30 -17.45
CA ASN A 261 -6.13 9.24 -18.10
C ASN A 261 -5.55 8.66 -19.39
N GLU A 262 -6.41 8.39 -20.38
CA GLU A 262 -6.08 7.78 -21.68
C GLU A 262 -4.98 8.52 -22.48
N SER A 263 -4.67 9.78 -22.15
CA SER A 263 -3.70 10.64 -22.85
C SER A 263 -2.30 10.71 -22.22
N LEU A 264 -2.06 10.03 -21.11
CA LEU A 264 -0.75 10.07 -20.44
C LEU A 264 0.32 9.44 -21.32
N LEU A 265 1.49 10.08 -21.37
CA LEU A 265 2.65 9.45 -21.98
C LEU A 265 3.07 8.25 -21.11
N PRO A 266 3.69 7.20 -21.70
CA PRO A 266 4.16 6.04 -20.94
C PRO A 266 5.10 6.38 -19.77
N GLN A 267 5.80 7.52 -19.84
CA GLN A 267 6.64 8.05 -18.76
C GLN A 267 5.81 8.61 -17.59
N ASP A 268 4.74 9.36 -17.88
CA ASP A 268 3.87 9.93 -16.85
C ASP A 268 3.10 8.83 -16.11
N MET A 269 2.66 7.79 -16.83
CA MET A 269 2.05 6.61 -16.22
C MET A 269 3.01 5.93 -15.25
N GLU A 270 4.29 5.88 -15.59
CA GLU A 270 5.32 5.28 -14.76
C GLU A 270 5.62 6.10 -13.51
N HIS A 271 5.71 7.42 -13.65
CA HIS A 271 5.81 8.32 -12.50
C HIS A 271 4.61 8.14 -11.57
N LEU A 272 3.39 8.11 -12.10
CA LEU A 272 2.19 7.87 -11.31
C LEU A 272 2.21 6.49 -10.60
N MET A 273 2.71 5.46 -11.28
CA MET A 273 2.88 4.12 -10.70
C MET A 273 3.89 4.13 -9.55
N MET A 274 5.02 4.81 -9.70
CA MET A 274 6.05 4.91 -8.66
C MET A 274 5.58 5.76 -7.47
N ASP A 275 4.90 6.88 -7.73
CA ASP A 275 4.35 7.78 -6.72
C ASP A 275 3.26 7.11 -5.85
N SER A 276 2.65 6.03 -6.34
CA SER A 276 1.65 5.26 -5.59
C SER A 276 2.22 4.49 -4.40
N LEU A 277 3.55 4.35 -4.29
CA LEU A 277 4.26 3.48 -3.34
C LEU A 277 3.96 1.97 -3.46
N LEU A 278 2.96 1.52 -4.23
CA LEU A 278 2.59 0.11 -4.33
C LEU A 278 3.73 -0.78 -4.84
N PRO A 279 4.49 -0.42 -5.89
CA PRO A 279 5.60 -1.26 -6.36
C PRO A 279 6.71 -1.38 -5.32
N LYS A 280 7.01 -0.28 -4.63
CA LYS A 280 8.02 -0.21 -3.58
C LYS A 280 7.60 -1.04 -2.36
N ALA A 281 6.39 -0.83 -1.85
CA ALA A 281 5.83 -1.61 -0.75
C ALA A 281 5.75 -3.11 -1.05
N SER A 282 5.45 -3.45 -2.30
CA SER A 282 5.41 -4.83 -2.77
C SER A 282 6.79 -5.50 -2.78
N ALA A 283 7.87 -4.74 -3.00
CA ALA A 283 9.23 -5.25 -2.92
C ALA A 283 9.64 -5.59 -1.47
N TYR A 284 9.31 -4.69 -0.52
CA TYR A 284 9.57 -4.92 0.91
C TYR A 284 8.67 -5.98 1.55
N HIS A 285 7.42 -6.12 1.08
CA HIS A 285 6.41 -6.96 1.73
C HIS A 285 5.66 -7.84 0.73
N ALA A 286 6.00 -9.13 0.71
CA ALA A 286 5.33 -10.11 -0.13
C ALA A 286 3.80 -10.21 0.04
N PRO A 287 3.20 -10.06 1.24
CA PRO A 287 1.73 -10.03 1.36
C PRO A 287 1.08 -8.92 0.53
N ILE A 288 1.70 -7.74 0.48
CA ILE A 288 1.20 -6.61 -0.34
C ILE A 288 1.27 -6.98 -1.82
N PHE A 289 2.41 -7.50 -2.28
CA PHE A 289 2.56 -7.96 -3.66
C PHE A 289 1.50 -8.99 -4.05
N LEU A 290 1.29 -10.01 -3.20
CA LEU A 290 0.35 -11.09 -3.47
C LEU A 290 -1.10 -10.59 -3.53
N THR A 291 -1.48 -9.66 -2.66
CA THR A 291 -2.82 -9.02 -2.71
C THR A 291 -3.00 -8.20 -3.98
N VAL A 292 -2.06 -7.31 -4.30
CA VAL A 292 -2.12 -6.49 -5.52
C VAL A 292 -2.17 -7.40 -6.77
N LYS A 293 -1.35 -8.45 -6.78
CA LYS A 293 -1.35 -9.48 -7.82
C LYS A 293 -2.70 -10.18 -7.92
N ASP A 294 -3.35 -10.53 -6.81
CA ASP A 294 -4.68 -11.16 -6.87
C ASP A 294 -5.74 -10.21 -7.41
N ILE A 295 -5.72 -8.92 -7.05
CA ILE A 295 -6.61 -7.90 -7.63
C ILE A 295 -6.46 -7.86 -9.16
N PHE A 296 -5.22 -7.78 -9.66
CA PHE A 296 -4.94 -7.84 -11.11
C PHE A 296 -5.44 -9.12 -11.75
N ARG A 297 -5.24 -10.26 -11.08
CA ARG A 297 -5.71 -11.56 -11.52
C ARG A 297 -7.24 -11.61 -11.62
N GLN A 298 -7.97 -11.10 -10.64
CA GLN A 298 -9.44 -11.05 -10.68
C GLN A 298 -9.94 -10.19 -11.85
N MET A 299 -9.34 -9.02 -12.07
CA MET A 299 -9.72 -8.14 -13.19
C MET A 299 -9.53 -8.80 -14.57
N LEU A 300 -8.45 -9.57 -14.74
CA LEU A 300 -8.20 -10.30 -15.98
C LEU A 300 -9.11 -11.53 -16.16
N LEU A 301 -9.54 -12.18 -15.08
CA LEU A 301 -10.52 -13.25 -15.15
C LEU A 301 -11.89 -12.73 -15.64
N GLU A 302 -12.27 -11.52 -15.22
CA GLU A 302 -13.50 -10.87 -15.66
C GLU A 302 -13.41 -10.29 -17.08
N SER A 303 -12.21 -9.85 -17.50
CA SER A 303 -12.01 -9.17 -18.80
C SER A 303 -10.65 -9.50 -19.44
N SER A 304 -10.46 -10.75 -19.86
CA SER A 304 -9.16 -11.22 -20.41
C SER A 304 -8.65 -10.44 -21.64
N GLU A 305 -9.55 -9.83 -22.41
CA GLU A 305 -9.24 -9.00 -23.59
C GLU A 305 -8.90 -7.52 -23.24
N ASN A 306 -8.85 -7.15 -21.96
CA ASN A 306 -8.63 -5.76 -21.52
C ASN A 306 -7.15 -5.34 -21.64
N THR A 307 -6.79 -4.82 -22.81
CA THR A 307 -5.43 -4.36 -23.13
C THR A 307 -4.90 -3.22 -22.23
N PRO A 308 -5.72 -2.24 -21.78
CA PRO A 308 -5.29 -1.29 -20.74
C PRO A 308 -4.84 -1.97 -19.44
N VAL A 309 -5.62 -2.93 -18.92
CA VAL A 309 -5.29 -3.62 -17.67
C VAL A 309 -4.00 -4.43 -17.81
N GLN A 310 -3.81 -5.14 -18.94
CA GLN A 310 -2.55 -5.83 -19.22
C GLN A 310 -1.35 -4.87 -19.22
N SER A 311 -1.51 -3.67 -19.77
CA SER A 311 -0.46 -2.64 -19.81
C SER A 311 -0.12 -2.12 -18.41
N ILE A 312 -1.13 -1.91 -17.55
CA ILE A 312 -0.94 -1.53 -16.15
C ILE A 312 -0.22 -2.62 -15.37
N ILE A 313 -0.56 -3.89 -15.58
CA ILE A 313 0.07 -5.05 -14.93
C ILE A 313 1.56 -5.15 -15.29
N ARG A 314 1.89 -4.99 -16.58
CA ARG A 314 3.27 -4.93 -17.07
C ARG A 314 4.03 -3.78 -16.41
N LEU A 315 3.41 -2.59 -16.38
CA LEU A 315 4.01 -1.40 -15.78
C LEU A 315 4.29 -1.60 -14.28
N PHE A 316 3.31 -2.10 -13.52
CA PHE A 316 3.46 -2.41 -12.11
C PHE A 316 4.59 -3.42 -11.89
N THR A 317 4.59 -4.53 -12.64
CA THR A 317 5.61 -5.59 -12.51
C THR A 317 7.01 -5.02 -12.77
N ARG A 318 7.18 -4.17 -13.78
CA ARG A 318 8.45 -3.51 -14.07
C ARG A 318 8.91 -2.60 -12.93
N CYS A 319 8.02 -1.75 -12.42
CA CYS A 319 8.32 -0.87 -11.29
C CYS A 319 8.66 -1.67 -10.00
N PHE A 320 7.99 -2.80 -9.79
CA PHE A 320 8.25 -3.72 -8.69
C PHE A 320 9.64 -4.35 -8.82
N VAL A 321 10.00 -4.88 -9.99
CA VAL A 321 11.33 -5.45 -10.24
C VAL A 321 12.41 -4.40 -10.05
N GLN A 322 12.19 -3.18 -10.54
CA GLN A 322 13.13 -2.08 -10.36
C GLN A 322 13.32 -1.73 -8.88
N SER A 323 12.24 -1.71 -8.09
CA SER A 323 12.31 -1.49 -6.65
C SER A 323 13.06 -2.62 -5.93
N LEU A 324 12.76 -3.89 -6.28
CA LEU A 324 13.43 -5.07 -5.74
C LEU A 324 14.94 -5.09 -6.06
N LEU A 325 15.36 -4.54 -7.21
CA LEU A 325 16.76 -4.44 -7.61
C LEU A 325 17.51 -3.26 -6.97
N LEU A 326 16.81 -2.27 -6.42
CA LEU A 326 17.41 -1.13 -5.72
C LEU A 326 17.65 -1.41 -4.23
N GLU A 327 16.99 -2.43 -3.65
CA GLU A 327 17.17 -2.83 -2.25
C GLU A 327 18.57 -3.35 -1.95
N ASP A 328 19.07 -3.18 -0.73
CA ASP A 328 20.34 -3.79 -0.32
C ASP A 328 20.25 -5.32 -0.37
N MET A 329 21.28 -5.97 -0.94
CA MET A 329 21.30 -7.42 -1.21
C MET A 329 21.08 -8.30 0.04
N GLN A 330 21.21 -7.76 1.25
CA GLN A 330 21.02 -8.47 2.51
C GLN A 330 19.56 -8.55 2.98
N GLU A 331 18.68 -7.65 2.52
CA GLU A 331 17.27 -7.58 2.95
C GLU A 331 16.29 -8.12 1.89
N ARG A 332 16.78 -8.43 0.68
CA ARG A 332 15.94 -8.88 -0.43
C ARG A 332 15.27 -10.23 -0.15
N LEU A 333 13.95 -10.26 -0.25
CA LEU A 333 13.17 -11.48 -0.19
C LEU A 333 13.43 -12.36 -1.44
N PRO A 334 13.48 -13.70 -1.29
CA PRO A 334 13.60 -14.59 -2.43
C PRO A 334 12.39 -14.50 -3.38
N LEU A 335 12.62 -14.57 -4.70
CA LEU A 335 11.55 -14.53 -5.72
C LEU A 335 10.45 -15.58 -5.52
N LYS A 336 10.79 -16.72 -4.90
CA LYS A 336 9.82 -17.76 -4.54
C LYS A 336 8.70 -17.28 -3.63
N VAL A 337 8.94 -16.24 -2.82
CA VAL A 337 7.91 -15.68 -1.93
C VAL A 337 6.86 -14.91 -2.73
N PHE A 338 7.28 -14.20 -3.79
CA PHE A 338 6.39 -13.45 -4.68
C PHE A 338 5.71 -14.35 -5.73
N PHE A 339 6.40 -15.39 -6.21
CA PHE A 339 5.90 -16.32 -7.22
C PHE A 339 5.91 -17.78 -6.71
N PRO A 340 5.06 -18.12 -5.71
CA PRO A 340 5.12 -19.42 -5.04
C PRO A 340 4.66 -20.59 -5.91
N HIS A 341 3.85 -20.32 -6.94
CA HIS A 341 3.22 -21.35 -7.79
C HIS A 341 3.96 -21.61 -9.10
N HIS A 342 4.99 -20.83 -9.42
CA HIS A 342 5.67 -20.88 -10.70
C HIS A 342 7.07 -21.54 -10.59
N PRO A 343 7.51 -22.28 -11.62
CA PRO A 343 8.89 -22.77 -11.68
C PRO A 343 9.87 -21.59 -11.63
N GLN A 344 10.80 -21.62 -10.66
CA GLN A 344 11.71 -20.49 -10.43
C GLN A 344 12.62 -20.21 -11.64
N SER A 345 12.98 -21.23 -12.42
CA SER A 345 13.74 -21.05 -13.67
C SER A 345 12.98 -20.19 -14.68
N LEU A 346 11.67 -20.42 -14.82
CA LEU A 346 10.80 -19.66 -15.73
C LEU A 346 10.64 -18.22 -15.24
N VAL A 347 10.38 -18.03 -13.95
CA VAL A 347 10.27 -16.70 -13.33
C VAL A 347 11.55 -15.90 -13.53
N MET A 348 12.71 -16.50 -13.24
CA MET A 348 14.02 -15.85 -13.44
C MET A 348 14.28 -15.46 -14.90
N ALA A 349 13.86 -16.30 -15.86
CA ALA A 349 14.03 -16.01 -17.28
C ALA A 349 13.13 -14.86 -17.76
N LEU A 350 11.90 -14.80 -17.26
CA LEU A 350 10.91 -13.80 -17.65
C LEU A 350 11.10 -12.44 -16.98
N LEU A 351 11.56 -12.40 -15.72
CA LEU A 351 11.78 -11.14 -14.98
C LEU A 351 13.04 -10.38 -15.43
N LYS A 352 13.99 -11.04 -16.11
CA LYS A 352 15.14 -10.35 -16.70
C LYS A 352 14.67 -9.36 -17.75
N LEU A 353 15.22 -8.14 -17.71
CA LEU A 353 14.92 -7.15 -18.74
C LEU A 353 15.62 -7.54 -20.05
N PRO A 354 15.01 -7.29 -21.22
CA PRO A 354 15.67 -7.55 -22.49
C PRO A 354 17.02 -6.85 -22.64
N SER A 355 17.18 -5.66 -22.05
CA SER A 355 18.45 -4.91 -22.03
C SER A 355 19.57 -5.59 -21.23
N GLU A 356 19.24 -6.47 -20.30
CA GLU A 356 20.21 -7.21 -19.48
C GLU A 356 20.71 -8.48 -20.16
N VAL A 357 20.03 -8.92 -21.23
CA VAL A 357 20.38 -10.10 -22.00
C VAL A 357 21.01 -9.66 -23.32
N PRO A 358 22.19 -10.18 -23.70
CA PRO A 358 22.80 -9.83 -24.99
C PRO A 358 21.90 -10.20 -26.17
N SER A 359 21.79 -9.30 -27.16
CA SER A 359 20.82 -9.46 -28.26
C SER A 359 20.99 -10.70 -29.13
N HIS A 360 22.22 -11.22 -29.24
CA HIS A 360 22.51 -12.42 -30.02
C HIS A 360 21.97 -13.72 -29.40
N VAL A 361 21.66 -13.74 -28.09
CA VAL A 361 21.07 -14.91 -27.39
C VAL A 361 19.56 -14.75 -27.14
N TRP A 362 18.96 -13.63 -27.55
CA TRP A 362 17.52 -13.40 -27.39
C TRP A 362 16.68 -14.52 -28.04
N GLU A 363 17.05 -15.01 -29.22
CA GLU A 363 16.31 -16.06 -29.90
C GLU A 363 16.32 -17.38 -29.13
N GLU A 364 17.47 -17.81 -28.61
CA GLU A 364 17.62 -19.02 -27.81
C GLU A 364 16.85 -18.90 -26.48
N HIS A 365 16.95 -17.73 -25.84
CA HIS A 365 16.21 -17.42 -24.61
C HIS A 365 14.70 -17.50 -24.81
N LEU A 366 14.19 -16.89 -25.89
CA LEU A 366 12.77 -16.92 -26.22
C LEU A 366 12.28 -18.31 -26.63
N LYS A 367 13.09 -19.08 -27.37
CA LYS A 367 12.79 -20.49 -27.69
C LYS A 367 12.69 -21.32 -26.43
N TRP A 368 13.58 -21.10 -25.45
CA TRP A 368 13.54 -21.78 -24.16
C TRP A 368 12.30 -21.40 -23.33
N ILE A 369 11.92 -20.12 -23.28
CA ILE A 369 10.69 -19.65 -22.62
C ILE A 369 9.47 -20.32 -23.27
N SER A 370 9.38 -20.27 -24.59
CA SER A 370 8.28 -20.85 -25.36
C SER A 370 8.16 -22.35 -25.13
N TRP A 371 9.29 -23.08 -25.18
CA TRP A 371 9.32 -24.52 -24.89
C TRP A 371 8.87 -24.84 -23.47
N THR A 372 9.34 -24.07 -22.48
CA THR A 372 8.99 -24.28 -21.06
C THR A 372 7.49 -24.06 -20.83
N LEU A 373 6.94 -22.97 -21.36
CA LEU A 373 5.50 -22.68 -21.26
C LEU A 373 4.67 -23.73 -21.99
N ARG A 374 5.07 -24.12 -23.20
CA ARG A 374 4.37 -25.13 -24.00
C ARG A 374 4.29 -26.47 -23.28
N ASN A 375 5.40 -26.94 -22.70
CA ASN A 375 5.40 -28.20 -21.96
C ASN A 375 4.43 -28.18 -20.78
N VAL A 376 4.32 -27.04 -20.09
CA VAL A 376 3.37 -26.91 -18.97
C VAL A 376 1.92 -26.99 -19.49
N VAL A 377 1.62 -26.30 -20.59
CA VAL A 377 0.29 -26.32 -21.22
C VAL A 377 -0.09 -27.70 -21.77
N GLU A 378 0.80 -28.36 -22.51
CA GLU A 378 0.53 -29.66 -23.14
C GLU A 378 0.37 -30.79 -22.11
N VAL A 379 1.14 -30.78 -21.03
CA VAL A 379 1.00 -31.76 -19.91
C VAL A 379 -0.35 -31.59 -19.20
N GLU A 380 -0.87 -30.36 -19.14
CA GLU A 380 -2.14 -30.04 -18.48
C GLU A 380 -3.36 -30.42 -19.33
N GLU A 381 -3.26 -30.28 -20.66
CA GLU A 381 -4.30 -30.74 -21.59
C GLU A 381 -4.47 -32.27 -21.57
N LEU A 382 -3.37 -33.02 -21.47
CA LEU A 382 -3.40 -34.50 -21.41
C LEU A 382 -3.94 -35.07 -20.09
N THR A 383 -3.83 -34.30 -18.99
CA THR A 383 -4.24 -34.75 -17.64
C THR A 383 -5.65 -34.31 -17.23
N GLY A 384 -6.32 -33.50 -18.06
CA GLY A 384 -7.64 -32.90 -17.81
C GLY A 384 -8.87 -33.82 -17.94
N CYS A 385 -8.70 -35.13 -18.14
CA CYS A 385 -9.79 -36.07 -18.50
C CYS A 385 -10.79 -36.42 -17.37
N GLY A 386 -11.00 -35.55 -16.38
CA GLY A 386 -12.01 -35.72 -15.33
C GLY A 386 -12.47 -34.39 -14.73
N ASN A 387 -13.78 -34.24 -14.44
CA ASN A 387 -14.43 -32.96 -14.09
C ASN A 387 -13.80 -32.16 -12.93
N ARG A 388 -13.09 -32.80 -11.98
CA ARG A 388 -12.34 -32.10 -10.90
C ARG A 388 -10.90 -31.71 -11.29
N LEU A 389 -10.33 -32.37 -12.28
CA LEU A 389 -8.99 -32.09 -12.82
C LEU A 389 -9.03 -30.95 -13.85
N ALA A 390 -10.14 -30.80 -14.57
CA ALA A 390 -10.35 -29.70 -15.52
C ALA A 390 -10.26 -28.31 -14.87
N PHE A 391 -10.81 -28.11 -13.67
CA PHE A 391 -10.67 -26.82 -12.97
C PHE A 391 -9.21 -26.51 -12.61
N ARG A 392 -8.43 -27.54 -12.24
CA ARG A 392 -7.02 -27.39 -11.84
C ARG A 392 -6.10 -27.11 -13.03
N SER A 393 -6.40 -27.68 -14.20
CA SER A 393 -5.65 -27.40 -15.44
C SER A 393 -5.91 -25.97 -15.94
N HIS A 394 -7.16 -25.52 -15.96
CA HIS A 394 -7.48 -24.15 -16.37
C HIS A 394 -6.86 -23.10 -15.44
N TYR A 395 -6.86 -23.38 -14.13
CA TYR A 395 -6.19 -22.50 -13.16
C TYR A 395 -4.70 -22.36 -13.46
N ARG A 396 -3.97 -23.46 -13.66
CA ARG A 396 -2.52 -23.40 -13.91
C ARG A 396 -2.17 -22.80 -15.28
N LEU A 397 -2.96 -23.08 -16.31
CA LEU A 397 -2.80 -22.46 -17.61
C LEU A 397 -2.94 -20.93 -17.49
N PHE A 398 -3.97 -20.47 -16.78
CA PHE A 398 -4.15 -19.05 -16.48
C PHE A 398 -2.97 -18.47 -15.69
N GLU A 399 -2.49 -19.15 -14.65
CA GLU A 399 -1.36 -18.65 -13.85
C GLU A 399 -0.08 -18.47 -14.68
N ASN A 400 0.20 -19.38 -15.62
CA ASN A 400 1.38 -19.26 -16.50
C ASN A 400 1.19 -18.17 -17.56
N TRP A 401 -0.01 -18.04 -18.13
CA TRP A 401 -0.34 -16.92 -19.02
C TRP A 401 -0.25 -15.59 -18.27
N PHE A 402 -0.77 -15.51 -17.05
CA PHE A 402 -0.73 -14.30 -16.24
C PHE A 402 0.71 -13.89 -15.93
N LEU A 403 1.61 -14.84 -15.63
CA LEU A 403 3.04 -14.56 -15.50
C LEU A 403 3.64 -13.99 -16.80
N LEU A 404 3.24 -14.52 -17.95
CA LEU A 404 3.66 -13.99 -19.26
C LEU A 404 3.12 -12.57 -19.50
N VAL A 405 1.89 -12.27 -19.07
CA VAL A 405 1.32 -10.90 -19.09
C VAL A 405 2.13 -9.95 -18.21
N GLN A 406 2.48 -10.37 -16.99
CA GLN A 406 3.34 -9.59 -16.09
C GLN A 406 4.70 -9.28 -16.73
N CYS A 407 5.25 -10.21 -17.52
CA CYS A 407 6.57 -10.11 -18.14
C CYS A 407 6.49 -9.89 -19.68
N GLY A 408 5.57 -9.03 -20.11
CA GLY A 408 5.23 -8.84 -21.52
C GLY A 408 6.33 -8.30 -22.43
N ASP A 409 7.43 -7.76 -21.88
CA ASP A 409 8.54 -7.23 -22.69
C ASP A 409 9.18 -8.30 -23.59
N TRP A 410 9.25 -9.55 -23.12
CA TRP A 410 9.75 -10.66 -23.93
C TRP A 410 8.80 -11.03 -25.08
N VAL A 411 7.51 -10.78 -24.93
CA VAL A 411 6.52 -10.95 -26.01
C VAL A 411 6.76 -9.93 -27.11
N ASP A 412 7.06 -8.68 -26.73
CA ASP A 412 7.39 -7.62 -27.69
C ASP A 412 8.74 -7.88 -28.39
N VAL A 413 9.72 -8.41 -27.67
CA VAL A 413 11.00 -8.87 -28.26
C VAL A 413 10.80 -10.05 -29.20
N ALA A 414 9.91 -11.00 -28.88
CA ALA A 414 9.57 -12.11 -29.77
C ALA A 414 8.92 -11.63 -31.08
N ALA A 415 8.00 -10.66 -30.99
CA ALA A 415 7.42 -10.03 -32.17
C ALA A 415 8.49 -9.33 -33.03
N GLN A 416 9.38 -8.55 -32.40
CA GLN A 416 10.50 -7.89 -33.08
C GLN A 416 11.44 -8.90 -33.78
N HIS A 417 11.76 -10.02 -33.15
CA HIS A 417 12.62 -11.03 -33.76
C HIS A 417 12.01 -11.72 -34.97
N LEU A 418 10.69 -11.96 -34.95
CA LEU A 418 9.99 -12.56 -36.09
C LEU A 418 10.05 -11.67 -37.34
N THR A 419 10.15 -10.35 -37.16
CA THR A 419 10.18 -9.38 -38.26
C THR A 419 11.58 -9.05 -38.73
N ALA A 420 12.59 -9.15 -37.85
CA ALA A 420 13.98 -8.90 -38.18
C ALA A 420 14.71 -10.12 -38.78
N SER A 421 14.15 -11.33 -38.68
CA SER A 421 14.78 -12.54 -39.22
C SER A 421 14.44 -12.78 -40.69
N ASP A 422 15.48 -12.90 -41.53
CA ASP A 422 15.40 -13.32 -42.92
C ASP A 422 15.14 -14.84 -43.09
N SER A 423 15.19 -15.60 -41.99
CA SER A 423 14.99 -17.05 -42.02
C SER A 423 13.51 -17.47 -42.03
N GLU A 424 13.27 -18.78 -42.11
CA GLU A 424 11.95 -19.37 -41.90
C GLU A 424 11.32 -18.87 -40.60
N THR A 425 10.01 -18.65 -40.63
CA THR A 425 9.24 -18.10 -39.52
C THR A 425 9.24 -19.06 -38.33
N SER A 426 9.84 -18.65 -37.21
CA SER A 426 10.01 -19.49 -36.03
C SER A 426 8.68 -19.89 -35.42
N GLY A 427 8.33 -21.18 -35.52
CA GLY A 427 7.12 -21.73 -34.93
C GLY A 427 7.06 -21.62 -33.40
N ALA A 428 8.22 -21.56 -32.72
CA ALA A 428 8.28 -21.37 -31.27
C ALA A 428 7.88 -19.95 -30.86
N LEU A 429 8.34 -18.93 -31.59
CA LEU A 429 8.00 -17.53 -31.30
C LEU A 429 6.54 -17.23 -31.67
N LEU A 430 6.08 -17.74 -32.81
CA LEU A 430 4.66 -17.65 -33.19
C LEU A 430 3.75 -18.28 -32.13
N TRP A 431 4.13 -19.43 -31.58
CA TRP A 431 3.38 -20.07 -30.50
C TRP A 431 3.32 -19.20 -29.25
N LEU A 432 4.42 -18.57 -28.86
CA LEU A 432 4.46 -17.67 -27.71
C LEU A 432 3.49 -16.48 -27.90
N LEU A 433 3.51 -15.87 -29.09
CA LEU A 433 2.59 -14.77 -29.42
C LEU A 433 1.13 -15.23 -29.46
N ALA A 434 0.84 -16.37 -30.09
CA ALA A 434 -0.52 -16.91 -30.14
C ALA A 434 -1.05 -17.23 -28.74
N PHE A 435 -0.21 -17.83 -27.87
CA PHE A 435 -0.56 -18.11 -26.48
C PHE A 435 -0.79 -16.83 -25.67
N TYR A 436 0.00 -15.77 -25.93
CA TYR A 436 -0.17 -14.48 -25.27
C TYR A 436 -1.55 -13.85 -25.55
N HIS A 437 -1.96 -13.81 -26.82
CA HIS A 437 -3.23 -13.20 -27.24
C HIS A 437 -4.44 -14.12 -27.00
N HIS A 438 -4.24 -15.44 -27.05
CA HIS A 438 -5.32 -16.43 -26.96
C HIS A 438 -4.95 -17.59 -26.03
N PRO A 439 -4.86 -17.35 -24.71
CA PRO A 439 -4.45 -18.38 -23.74
C PRO A 439 -5.41 -19.55 -23.69
N ASN A 440 -6.71 -19.29 -23.83
CA ASN A 440 -7.77 -20.28 -23.65
C ASN A 440 -8.03 -21.15 -24.88
N ASN A 441 -7.31 -20.94 -25.99
CA ASN A 441 -7.50 -21.74 -27.19
C ASN A 441 -7.11 -23.19 -26.92
N GLU A 442 -8.02 -24.12 -27.21
CA GLU A 442 -7.73 -25.56 -27.19
C GLU A 442 -6.65 -25.92 -28.22
N SER A 443 -6.06 -27.11 -28.12
CA SER A 443 -4.97 -27.55 -29.01
C SER A 443 -5.29 -27.41 -30.50
N GLN A 444 -6.52 -27.74 -30.91
CA GLN A 444 -6.98 -27.61 -32.29
C GLN A 444 -7.10 -26.14 -32.71
N GLN A 445 -7.81 -25.31 -31.91
CA GLN A 445 -7.96 -23.87 -32.17
C GLN A 445 -6.61 -23.16 -32.20
N ARG A 446 -5.69 -23.53 -31.31
CA ARG A 446 -4.33 -22.99 -31.27
C ARG A 446 -3.54 -23.34 -32.53
N SER A 447 -3.71 -24.56 -33.05
CA SER A 447 -3.08 -24.99 -34.30
C SER A 447 -3.60 -24.20 -35.50
N GLU A 448 -4.91 -23.94 -35.53
CA GLU A 448 -5.55 -23.09 -36.56
C GLU A 448 -5.07 -21.64 -36.46
N SER A 449 -5.06 -21.05 -35.26
CA SER A 449 -4.53 -19.69 -35.02
C SER A 449 -3.06 -19.57 -35.44
N LEU A 450 -2.26 -20.61 -35.20
CA LEU A 450 -0.85 -20.63 -35.59
C LEU A 450 -0.66 -20.72 -37.11
N ALA A 451 -1.52 -21.45 -37.81
CA ALA A 451 -1.49 -21.50 -39.26
C ALA A 451 -1.83 -20.14 -39.87
N VAL A 452 -2.85 -19.45 -39.34
CA VAL A 452 -3.23 -18.10 -39.76
C VAL A 452 -2.10 -17.11 -39.47
N ALA A 453 -1.58 -17.08 -38.24
CA ALA A 453 -0.49 -16.18 -37.85
C ALA A 453 0.79 -16.41 -38.67
N ARG A 454 1.09 -17.66 -39.01
CA ARG A 454 2.20 -18.00 -39.91
C ARG A 454 1.96 -17.46 -41.31
N GLY A 455 0.77 -17.68 -41.88
CA GLY A 455 0.40 -17.14 -43.19
C GLY A 455 0.52 -15.61 -43.25
N VAL A 456 0.07 -14.92 -42.20
CA VAL A 456 0.22 -13.46 -42.07
C VAL A 456 1.69 -13.05 -42.01
N CYS A 457 2.51 -13.71 -41.18
CA CYS A 457 3.94 -13.42 -41.08
C CYS A 457 4.68 -13.64 -42.40
N ASP A 458 4.43 -14.76 -43.08
CA ASP A 458 5.10 -15.08 -44.34
C ASP A 458 4.69 -14.11 -45.45
N HIS A 459 3.41 -13.71 -45.47
CA HIS A 459 2.91 -12.69 -46.40
C HIS A 459 3.49 -11.30 -46.11
N LEU A 460 3.58 -10.91 -44.84
CA LEU A 460 4.25 -9.68 -44.42
C LEU A 460 5.72 -9.68 -44.84
N LYS A 461 6.46 -10.76 -44.62
CA LYS A 461 7.85 -10.90 -45.09
C LYS A 461 7.96 -10.71 -46.61
N SER A 462 7.07 -11.35 -47.38
CA SER A 462 7.02 -11.17 -48.85
C SER A 462 6.74 -9.72 -49.25
N LEU A 463 5.77 -9.07 -48.59
CA LEU A 463 5.40 -7.68 -48.84
C LEU A 463 6.57 -6.72 -48.57
N PHE A 464 7.27 -6.90 -47.45
CA PHE A 464 8.40 -6.03 -47.08
C PHE A 464 9.70 -6.35 -47.84
N ALA A 465 9.81 -7.55 -48.44
CA ALA A 465 10.87 -7.88 -49.39
C ALA A 465 10.60 -7.34 -50.81
N SER A 466 9.33 -7.15 -51.18
CA SER A 466 8.89 -6.73 -52.51
C SER A 466 8.58 -5.23 -52.55
N ALA A 467 9.58 -4.38 -52.81
CA ALA A 467 9.36 -2.94 -53.01
C ALA A 467 9.20 -2.61 -54.51
N PRO A 468 8.13 -1.93 -54.96
CA PRO A 468 7.00 -1.35 -54.21
C PRO A 468 5.86 -2.34 -53.89
N PRO A 469 5.02 -2.05 -52.87
CA PRO A 469 3.92 -2.92 -52.48
C PRO A 469 2.84 -2.93 -53.57
N THR A 470 2.47 -4.11 -54.08
CA THR A 470 1.39 -4.21 -55.07
C THR A 470 0.01 -4.22 -54.38
N ALA A 471 -1.01 -3.68 -55.06
CA ALA A 471 -2.38 -3.67 -54.55
C ALA A 471 -2.88 -5.07 -54.15
N ALA A 472 -2.49 -6.10 -54.91
CA ALA A 472 -2.81 -7.50 -54.61
C ALA A 472 -2.23 -7.97 -53.25
N HIS A 473 -1.04 -7.51 -52.85
CA HIS A 473 -0.50 -7.87 -51.54
C HIS A 473 -1.26 -7.20 -50.40
N LEU A 474 -1.69 -5.95 -50.56
CA LEU A 474 -2.49 -5.25 -49.55
C LEU A 474 -3.90 -5.84 -49.43
N GLU A 475 -4.54 -6.21 -50.56
CA GLU A 475 -5.82 -6.93 -50.56
C GLU A 475 -5.72 -8.31 -49.90
N THR A 476 -4.64 -9.05 -50.16
CA THR A 476 -4.40 -10.35 -49.51
C THR A 476 -4.26 -10.18 -48.00
N LEU A 477 -3.50 -9.17 -47.55
CA LEU A 477 -3.35 -8.86 -46.13
C LEU A 477 -4.68 -8.46 -45.47
N LEU A 478 -5.49 -7.65 -46.15
CA LEU A 478 -6.86 -7.32 -45.72
C LEU A 478 -7.72 -8.58 -45.59
N SER A 479 -7.66 -9.50 -46.54
CA SER A 479 -8.43 -10.75 -46.50
C SER A 479 -8.01 -11.65 -45.33
N LEU A 480 -6.72 -11.75 -45.03
CA LEU A 480 -6.18 -12.50 -43.89
C LEU A 480 -6.54 -11.86 -42.54
N ALA A 481 -6.66 -10.53 -42.48
CA ALA A 481 -7.14 -9.82 -41.29
C ALA A 481 -8.66 -9.90 -41.13
N ALA A 482 -9.39 -10.01 -42.25
CA ALA A 482 -10.86 -10.05 -42.30
C ALA A 482 -11.47 -11.46 -42.19
N THR A 483 -10.68 -12.52 -42.01
CA THR A 483 -11.22 -13.87 -41.81
C THR A 483 -11.99 -13.97 -40.48
N ASP A 484 -13.27 -13.63 -40.55
CA ASP A 484 -14.27 -13.61 -39.49
C ASP A 484 -14.79 -15.02 -39.18
N SER A 485 -13.88 -16.00 -39.04
CA SER A 485 -14.28 -17.26 -38.43
C SER A 485 -14.50 -17.00 -36.95
N GLN A 486 -15.72 -17.20 -36.47
CA GLN A 486 -16.14 -17.07 -35.06
C GLN A 486 -15.26 -17.87 -34.06
N GLN A 487 -14.31 -18.66 -34.55
CA GLN A 487 -13.39 -19.52 -33.79
C GLN A 487 -11.95 -19.01 -33.72
N CYS A 488 -11.55 -17.98 -34.49
CA CYS A 488 -10.17 -17.48 -34.53
C CYS A 488 -10.10 -15.95 -34.49
N ARG A 489 -10.52 -15.35 -33.37
CA ARG A 489 -10.22 -13.93 -33.08
C ARG A 489 -8.71 -13.80 -33.00
N THR A 490 -8.00 -13.23 -33.99
CA THR A 490 -6.56 -12.88 -33.88
C THR A 490 -6.23 -11.41 -34.17
N PRO A 491 -7.16 -10.43 -34.04
CA PRO A 491 -6.92 -9.07 -34.52
C PRO A 491 -5.73 -8.40 -33.82
N HIS A 492 -5.59 -8.57 -32.51
CA HIS A 492 -4.47 -7.98 -31.75
C HIS A 492 -3.11 -8.60 -32.09
N LEU A 493 -3.07 -9.89 -32.40
CA LEU A 493 -1.87 -10.56 -32.87
C LEU A 493 -1.45 -10.01 -34.25
N ILE A 494 -2.41 -9.89 -35.17
CA ILE A 494 -2.17 -9.35 -36.51
C ILE A 494 -1.71 -7.88 -36.42
N ASP A 495 -2.35 -7.08 -35.57
CA ASP A 495 -1.96 -5.68 -35.33
C ASP A 495 -0.53 -5.58 -34.78
N GLN A 496 -0.19 -6.38 -33.77
CA GLN A 496 1.15 -6.39 -33.20
C GLN A 496 2.19 -6.80 -34.24
N LEU A 497 1.93 -7.85 -35.05
CA LEU A 497 2.82 -8.27 -36.12
C LEU A 497 2.98 -7.16 -37.16
N ALA A 498 1.89 -6.60 -37.69
CA ALA A 498 1.92 -5.55 -38.70
C ALA A 498 2.70 -4.32 -38.23
N VAL A 499 2.45 -3.82 -37.01
CA VAL A 499 3.24 -2.70 -36.45
C VAL A 499 4.71 -3.06 -36.33
N ASN A 500 5.05 -4.25 -35.81
CA ASN A 500 6.45 -4.66 -35.68
C ASN A 500 7.14 -4.81 -37.05
N PHE A 501 6.44 -5.25 -38.09
CA PHE A 501 6.99 -5.34 -39.44
C PHE A 501 7.24 -3.95 -40.04
N VAL A 502 6.30 -3.01 -39.86
CA VAL A 502 6.47 -1.61 -40.28
C VAL A 502 7.70 -0.99 -39.62
N VAL A 503 7.92 -1.23 -38.32
CA VAL A 503 9.01 -0.61 -37.57
C VAL A 503 10.36 -1.28 -37.78
N PHE A 504 10.44 -2.61 -37.85
CA PHE A 504 11.72 -3.33 -37.78
C PHE A 504 12.20 -3.96 -39.09
N SER A 505 11.34 -4.15 -40.11
CA SER A 505 11.77 -4.76 -41.39
C SER A 505 12.66 -3.84 -42.24
N GLU A 506 13.63 -4.36 -42.99
CA GLU A 506 14.52 -3.53 -43.82
C GLU A 506 13.77 -2.65 -44.86
N GLY A 507 12.70 -3.18 -45.48
CA GLY A 507 11.83 -2.48 -46.44
C GLY A 507 10.80 -1.52 -45.85
N GLY A 508 10.77 -1.36 -44.51
CA GLY A 508 9.73 -0.62 -43.78
C GLY A 508 9.42 0.77 -44.35
N ASN A 509 10.44 1.58 -44.66
CA ASN A 509 10.26 2.98 -45.08
C ASN A 509 9.46 3.13 -46.38
N ALA A 510 9.58 2.17 -47.31
CA ALA A 510 8.94 2.24 -48.63
C ALA A 510 7.46 1.85 -48.59
N VAL A 511 7.05 1.10 -47.56
CA VAL A 511 5.74 0.41 -47.49
C VAL A 511 4.94 0.83 -46.24
N ALA A 512 5.58 1.51 -45.27
CA ALA A 512 4.98 1.89 -44.00
C ALA A 512 3.69 2.68 -44.15
N LYS A 513 3.64 3.65 -45.07
CA LYS A 513 2.45 4.50 -45.24
C LYS A 513 1.25 3.69 -45.74
N GLU A 514 1.48 2.83 -46.72
CA GLU A 514 0.45 2.00 -47.35
C GLU A 514 -0.09 0.95 -46.37
N VAL A 515 0.79 0.30 -45.61
CA VAL A 515 0.39 -0.69 -44.60
C VAL A 515 -0.35 -0.02 -43.44
N VAL A 516 0.12 1.11 -42.91
CA VAL A 516 -0.59 1.81 -41.82
C VAL A 516 -1.97 2.30 -42.27
N ARG A 517 -2.10 2.80 -43.50
CA ARG A 517 -3.42 3.14 -44.06
C ARG A 517 -4.32 1.90 -44.20
N ALA A 518 -3.75 0.79 -44.66
CA ALA A 518 -4.49 -0.46 -44.78
C ALA A 518 -5.01 -0.91 -43.40
N MET A 519 -4.16 -0.83 -42.36
CA MET A 519 -4.49 -1.21 -40.97
C MET A 519 -5.73 -0.51 -40.44
N MET A 520 -6.01 0.73 -40.88
CA MET A 520 -7.19 1.49 -40.45
C MET A 520 -8.51 0.86 -40.94
N HIS A 521 -8.47 -0.10 -41.86
CA HIS A 521 -9.66 -0.83 -42.31
C HIS A 521 -10.07 -1.98 -41.37
N TRP A 522 -9.14 -2.57 -40.59
CA TRP A 522 -9.44 -3.68 -39.69
C TRP A 522 -9.10 -3.41 -38.22
N SER A 523 -8.29 -2.39 -37.93
CA SER A 523 -7.90 -2.00 -36.58
C SER A 523 -8.32 -0.56 -36.27
N SER A 524 -8.43 -0.26 -34.98
CA SER A 524 -8.73 1.10 -34.54
C SER A 524 -7.46 1.94 -34.44
N ARG A 525 -7.58 3.25 -34.72
CA ARG A 525 -6.48 4.20 -34.54
C ARG A 525 -5.88 4.12 -33.13
N LYS A 526 -6.72 3.96 -32.11
CA LYS A 526 -6.31 3.85 -30.70
C LYS A 526 -5.37 2.66 -30.47
N VAL A 527 -5.67 1.50 -31.06
CA VAL A 527 -4.84 0.29 -30.93
C VAL A 527 -3.49 0.48 -31.60
N VAL A 528 -3.47 1.00 -32.83
CA VAL A 528 -2.23 1.24 -33.57
C VAL A 528 -1.36 2.32 -32.89
N SER A 529 -1.97 3.38 -32.35
CA SER A 529 -1.23 4.41 -31.60
C SER A 529 -0.65 3.86 -30.29
N ALA A 530 -1.40 3.01 -29.57
CA ALA A 530 -0.93 2.39 -28.34
C ALA A 530 0.25 1.44 -28.59
N LEU A 531 0.17 0.60 -29.64
CA LEU A 531 1.27 -0.29 -30.04
C LEU A 531 2.52 0.51 -30.45
N LYS A 532 2.35 1.58 -31.23
CA LYS A 532 3.45 2.49 -31.58
C LYS A 532 4.09 3.09 -30.32
N ALA A 533 3.28 3.69 -29.44
CA ALA A 533 3.77 4.34 -28.23
C ALA A 533 4.49 3.35 -27.29
N GLY A 534 4.00 2.11 -27.19
CA GLY A 534 4.65 1.04 -26.44
C GLY A 534 6.03 0.68 -27.00
N ILE A 535 6.15 0.54 -28.33
CA ILE A 535 7.44 0.27 -28.98
C ILE A 535 8.42 1.44 -28.77
N GLU A 536 7.96 2.66 -28.98
CA GLU A 536 8.76 3.88 -28.80
C GLU A 536 9.30 4.00 -27.36
N HIS A 537 8.44 3.80 -26.36
CA HIS A 537 8.83 3.82 -24.95
C HIS A 537 9.86 2.74 -24.63
N ARG A 538 9.64 1.51 -25.09
CA ARG A 538 10.54 0.36 -24.86
C ARG A 538 11.92 0.62 -25.45
N LEU A 539 11.98 1.07 -26.70
CA LEU A 539 13.26 1.31 -27.40
C LEU A 539 14.04 2.47 -26.77
N ASN A 540 13.36 3.57 -26.42
CA ASN A 540 13.99 4.71 -25.75
C ASN A 540 14.56 4.30 -24.39
N ARG A 541 13.80 3.54 -23.61
CA ARG A 541 14.22 3.10 -22.27
C ARG A 541 15.45 2.18 -22.31
N TYR A 542 15.46 1.22 -23.21
CA TYR A 542 16.55 0.23 -23.30
C TYR A 542 17.74 0.74 -24.12
N GLY A 543 17.70 1.97 -24.63
CA GLY A 543 18.75 2.50 -25.50
C GLY A 543 18.86 1.71 -26.81
N LEU A 544 17.78 1.06 -27.24
CA LEU A 544 17.71 0.23 -28.45
C LEU A 544 17.18 1.01 -29.66
N MET A 545 16.94 2.31 -29.50
CA MET A 545 16.38 3.18 -30.53
C MET A 545 17.40 3.44 -31.63
N ASP A 546 17.20 2.86 -32.82
CA ASP A 546 18.00 3.17 -34.01
C ASP A 546 17.35 4.23 -34.91
N PHE A 547 18.13 4.79 -35.83
CA PHE A 547 17.68 5.84 -36.75
C PHE A 547 16.55 5.36 -37.69
N LYS A 548 16.59 4.09 -38.12
CA LYS A 548 15.60 3.53 -39.06
C LYS A 548 14.25 3.36 -38.37
N ALA A 549 14.22 2.73 -37.20
CA ALA A 549 13.05 2.58 -36.35
C ALA A 549 12.46 3.95 -35.99
N HIS A 550 13.31 4.94 -35.67
CA HIS A 550 12.84 6.29 -35.35
C HIS A 550 12.15 6.96 -36.54
N SER A 551 12.77 6.87 -37.72
CA SER A 551 12.16 7.38 -38.95
C SER A 551 10.80 6.71 -39.25
N ARG A 552 10.67 5.40 -39.00
CA ARG A 552 9.44 4.64 -39.27
C ARG A 552 8.33 4.98 -38.30
N LEU A 553 8.64 5.08 -37.00
CA LEU A 553 7.69 5.55 -35.99
C LEU A 553 7.17 6.95 -36.29
N LYS A 554 8.04 7.83 -36.83
CA LYS A 554 7.62 9.16 -37.29
C LYS A 554 6.66 9.10 -38.48
N ILE A 555 6.96 8.28 -39.49
CA ILE A 555 6.06 8.06 -40.64
C ILE A 555 4.70 7.54 -40.17
N MET A 556 4.67 6.59 -39.23
CA MET A 556 3.43 6.10 -38.64
C MET A 556 2.66 7.24 -37.94
N GLN A 557 3.35 8.09 -37.18
CA GLN A 557 2.74 9.24 -36.51
C GLN A 557 2.06 10.20 -37.50
N GLU A 558 2.75 10.51 -38.61
CA GLU A 558 2.23 11.38 -39.66
C GLU A 558 0.93 10.80 -40.26
N VAL A 559 0.93 9.51 -40.61
CA VAL A 559 -0.26 8.85 -41.18
C VAL A 559 -1.42 8.79 -40.19
N LEU A 560 -1.15 8.57 -38.90
CA LEU A 560 -2.18 8.56 -37.85
C LEU A 560 -2.80 9.95 -37.58
N GLN A 561 -2.10 11.04 -37.95
CA GLN A 561 -2.56 12.43 -37.86
C GLN A 561 -3.28 12.92 -39.12
N GLU A 562 -2.97 12.34 -40.29
CA GLU A 562 -3.59 12.68 -41.59
C GLU A 562 -5.02 12.15 -41.75
N GLN A 563 -5.38 11.10 -41.01
CA GLN A 563 -6.73 10.55 -40.96
C GLN A 563 -7.55 11.17 -39.83
#